data_AF-A0A0H3I6K4-F1
#
_entry.id   AF-A0A0H3I6K4-F1
#
_cell.length_a   1.000
_cell.length_b   1.000
_cell.length_c   1.000
_cell.angle_alpha   90.00
_cell.angle_beta   90.00
_cell.angle_gamma   90.00
#
_symmetry.space_group_name_H-M   'P 1'
#
loop_
_entity.id
_entity.type
_entity.pdbx_description
1 polymer ?
#
loop_
_entity_poly.entity_id
_entity_poly.type
_entity_poly.pdbx_seq_one_letter_code
_entity_poly.pdbx_strand_id
1 'polypeptide(L)'
;MSDNIDQFSIYAAKVFETLYDSFPVPIAIKQREVIADYLNFDNYEELKQLRIRRDIADIVDCVEDEDLKATVKEKRPAIEARLAELERDERNGVDRQERIFNGTLDFLCWEGLIRHCDNGYQLTAKGFSHLNKSFKGGEIAGENDKNISVLKAVFEKSSETSLQVAVGTIVNVLTKVLGYS
;
A
#
# COMPACT_ATOMS: atom_id res chain seq x y z
N MET A 1 -13.09 6.42 3.60
CA MET A 1 -12.47 5.13 3.22
C MET A 1 -12.08 5.22 1.75
N SER A 2 -10.87 4.81 1.42
CA SER A 2 -10.43 4.60 0.02
C SER A 2 -10.96 3.25 -0.45
N ASP A 3 -11.64 3.21 -1.59
CA ASP A 3 -12.20 1.98 -2.16
C ASP A 3 -11.08 1.10 -2.75
N ASN A 4 -11.33 -0.19 -2.99
CA ASN A 4 -10.37 -1.11 -3.63
C ASN A 4 -9.85 -0.55 -4.97
N ILE A 5 -10.69 0.19 -5.71
CA ILE A 5 -10.33 0.83 -6.98
C ILE A 5 -9.28 1.92 -6.77
N ASP A 6 -9.42 2.73 -5.72
CA ASP A 6 -8.45 3.77 -5.39
C ASP A 6 -7.10 3.15 -5.01
N GLN A 7 -7.13 2.09 -4.19
CA GLN A 7 -5.93 1.37 -3.74
C GLN A 7 -5.21 0.71 -4.92
N PHE A 8 -5.94 0.00 -5.79
CA PHE A 8 -5.42 -0.51 -7.05
C PHE A 8 -4.78 0.59 -7.88
N SER A 9 -5.46 1.74 -8.00
CA SER A 9 -5.01 2.84 -8.84
C SER A 9 -3.70 3.44 -8.32
N ILE A 10 -3.59 3.65 -7.01
CA ILE A 10 -2.37 4.19 -6.45
C ILE A 10 -1.22 3.18 -6.57
N TYR A 11 -1.47 1.90 -6.28
CA TYR A 11 -0.45 0.86 -6.42
C TYR A 11 0.04 0.74 -7.86
N ALA A 12 -0.86 0.75 -8.85
CA ALA A 12 -0.48 0.70 -10.25
C ALA A 12 0.35 1.93 -10.66
N ALA A 13 -0.05 3.13 -10.22
CA ALA A 13 0.72 4.34 -10.45
C ALA A 13 2.12 4.29 -9.82
N LYS A 14 2.23 3.78 -8.60
CA LYS A 14 3.53 3.66 -7.91
C LYS A 14 4.43 2.64 -8.59
N VAL A 15 3.88 1.50 -9.00
CA VAL A 15 4.58 0.49 -9.81
C VAL A 15 5.10 1.11 -11.11
N PHE A 16 4.27 1.88 -11.82
CA PHE A 16 4.71 2.53 -13.05
C PHE A 16 5.80 3.58 -12.81
N GLU A 17 5.64 4.44 -11.81
CA GLU A 17 6.65 5.44 -11.46
C GLU A 17 7.99 4.78 -11.13
N THR A 18 7.97 3.74 -10.29
CA THR A 18 9.17 3.00 -9.88
C THR A 18 9.85 2.29 -11.06
N LEU A 19 9.10 1.60 -11.91
CA LEU A 19 9.65 0.85 -13.04
C LEU A 19 10.08 1.75 -14.21
N TYR A 20 9.48 2.93 -14.36
CA TYR A 20 9.79 3.84 -15.46
C TYR A 20 11.24 4.32 -15.41
N ASP A 21 11.74 4.69 -14.22
CA ASP A 21 13.10 5.21 -14.05
C ASP A 21 14.18 4.16 -14.26
N SER A 22 13.79 2.88 -14.20
CA SER A 22 14.70 1.76 -14.41
C SER A 22 14.56 1.13 -15.79
N PHE A 23 13.60 1.55 -16.64
CA PHE A 23 13.41 0.91 -17.95
C PHE A 23 14.69 0.96 -18.81
N PRO A 24 15.13 -0.16 -19.43
CA PRO A 24 14.48 -1.47 -19.52
C PRO A 24 14.99 -2.50 -18.50
N VAL A 25 15.61 -2.09 -17.41
CA VAL A 25 16.19 -2.97 -16.38
C VAL A 25 15.09 -3.45 -15.41
N PRO A 26 15.02 -4.76 -15.11
CA PRO A 26 14.13 -5.26 -14.07
C PRO A 26 14.59 -4.81 -12.68
N ILE A 27 13.65 -4.44 -11.82
CA ILE A 27 13.92 -4.07 -10.43
C ILE A 27 12.92 -4.71 -9.47
N ALA A 28 13.39 -4.99 -8.25
CA ALA A 28 12.54 -5.43 -7.16
C ALA A 28 11.72 -4.25 -6.64
N ILE A 29 10.40 -4.41 -6.58
CA ILE A 29 9.52 -3.41 -5.98
C ILE A 29 9.40 -3.74 -4.50
N LYS A 30 9.74 -2.76 -3.65
CA LYS A 30 9.68 -2.93 -2.20
C LYS A 30 8.24 -2.85 -1.72
N GLN A 31 7.53 -3.97 -1.81
CA GLN A 31 6.11 -4.09 -1.45
C GLN A 31 5.76 -3.43 -0.12
N ARG A 32 6.55 -3.68 0.94
CA ARG A 32 6.30 -3.11 2.27
C ARG A 32 6.32 -1.59 2.31
N GLU A 33 7.20 -0.95 1.53
CA GLU A 33 7.27 0.51 1.45
C GLU A 33 6.03 1.05 0.72
N VAL A 34 5.55 0.36 -0.31
CA VAL A 34 4.38 0.80 -1.09
C VAL A 34 3.07 0.64 -0.33
N ILE A 35 2.88 -0.45 0.41
CA ILE A 35 1.64 -0.68 1.17
C ILE A 35 1.56 0.12 2.47
N ALA A 36 2.71 0.50 3.04
CA ALA A 36 2.77 1.17 4.35
C ALA A 36 1.96 2.46 4.39
N ASP A 37 1.96 3.22 3.29
CA ASP A 37 1.20 4.47 3.15
C ASP A 37 -0.32 4.27 3.25
N TYR A 38 -0.80 3.04 3.15
CA TYR A 38 -2.23 2.66 3.16
C TYR A 38 -2.61 1.75 4.33
N LEU A 39 -1.67 1.47 5.23
CA LEU A 39 -1.95 0.78 6.49
C LEU A 39 -2.52 1.76 7.51
N ASN A 40 -3.84 1.83 7.57
CA ASN A 40 -4.54 2.55 8.64
C ASN A 40 -4.93 1.54 9.73
N PHE A 41 -4.18 1.53 10.82
CA PHE A 41 -4.53 0.80 12.04
C PHE A 41 -4.85 1.80 13.15
N ASP A 42 -6.13 2.11 13.29
CA ASP A 42 -6.62 3.19 14.17
C ASP A 42 -6.41 2.91 15.67
N ASN A 43 -6.21 1.63 16.04
CA ASN A 43 -6.08 1.18 17.43
C ASN A 43 -4.62 0.99 17.89
N TYR A 44 -3.66 1.65 17.24
CA TYR A 44 -2.23 1.48 17.53
C TYR A 44 -1.88 1.79 19.00
N GLU A 45 -2.40 2.88 19.54
CA GLU A 45 -2.17 3.24 20.94
C GLU A 45 -2.85 2.26 21.91
N GLU A 46 -4.05 1.77 21.60
CA GLU A 46 -4.71 0.74 22.41
C GLU A 46 -3.88 -0.54 22.44
N LEU A 47 -3.42 -1.01 21.27
CA LEU A 47 -2.59 -2.20 21.14
C LEU A 47 -1.27 -2.06 21.93
N LYS A 48 -0.62 -0.90 21.85
CA LYS A 48 0.60 -0.59 22.61
C LYS A 48 0.37 -0.62 24.11
N GLN A 49 -0.71 -0.01 24.59
CA GLN A 49 -1.07 -0.01 26.02
C GLN A 49 -1.37 -1.43 26.52
N LEU A 50 -2.06 -2.25 25.73
CA LEU A 50 -2.35 -3.63 26.09
C LEU A 50 -1.08 -4.51 26.13
N ARG A 51 -0.12 -4.29 25.22
CA ARG A 51 1.20 -4.95 25.27
C ARG A 51 1.94 -4.62 26.56
N ILE A 52 1.98 -3.34 26.94
CA ILE A 52 2.59 -2.90 28.20
C ILE A 52 1.88 -3.53 29.40
N ARG A 53 0.55 -3.59 29.40
CA ARG A 53 -0.24 -4.22 30.49
C ARG A 53 0.02 -5.71 30.61
N ARG A 54 0.20 -6.42 29.49
CA ARG A 54 0.63 -7.83 29.48
C ARG A 54 2.02 -7.97 30.09
N ASP A 55 2.98 -7.14 29.68
CA ASP A 55 4.35 -7.21 30.19
C ASP A 55 4.41 -6.91 31.69
N ILE A 56 3.60 -5.97 32.18
CA ILE A 56 3.43 -5.70 33.62
C ILE A 56 2.82 -6.92 34.33
N ALA A 57 1.82 -7.57 33.73
CA ALA A 57 1.22 -8.78 34.31
C ALA A 57 2.25 -9.92 34.46
N ASP A 58 3.11 -10.10 33.45
CA ASP A 58 4.20 -11.09 33.49
C ASP A 58 5.23 -10.77 34.59
N ILE A 59 5.52 -9.49 34.82
CA ILE A 59 6.38 -9.05 35.93
C ILE A 59 5.72 -9.32 37.29
N VAL A 60 4.40 -9.08 37.42
CA VAL A 60 3.66 -9.32 38.67
C VAL A 60 3.65 -10.80 39.06
N ASP A 61 3.66 -11.72 38.08
CA ASP A 61 3.76 -13.15 38.39
C ASP A 61 5.08 -13.52 39.11
N CYS A 62 6.11 -12.68 39.01
CA CYS A 62 7.45 -12.92 39.55
C CYS A 62 7.67 -12.34 40.96
N VAL A 63 6.74 -11.54 41.50
CA VAL A 63 6.83 -10.96 42.86
C VAL A 63 6.14 -11.87 43.89
N GLU A 64 6.39 -11.65 45.19
CA GLU A 64 5.85 -12.49 46.28
C GLU A 64 4.47 -12.03 46.78
N ASP A 65 3.90 -10.96 46.22
CA ASP A 65 2.61 -10.40 46.61
C ASP A 65 1.44 -11.18 45.98
N GLU A 66 0.80 -12.03 46.79
CA GLU A 66 -0.30 -12.91 46.37
C GLU A 66 -1.62 -12.16 46.09
N ASP A 67 -1.88 -11.05 46.78
CA ASP A 67 -3.09 -10.24 46.54
C ASP A 67 -2.99 -9.53 45.18
N LEU A 68 -1.78 -9.05 44.85
CA LEU A 68 -1.49 -8.45 43.56
C LEU A 68 -1.58 -9.47 42.42
N LYS A 69 -1.05 -10.69 42.61
CA LYS A 69 -1.19 -11.80 41.65
C LYS A 69 -2.64 -12.17 41.39
N ALA A 70 -3.45 -12.31 42.44
CA ALA A 70 -4.87 -12.67 42.30
C ALA A 70 -5.61 -11.62 41.45
N THR A 71 -5.35 -10.34 41.69
CA THR A 71 -5.96 -9.22 40.96
C THR A 71 -5.56 -9.19 39.48
N VAL A 72 -4.28 -9.46 39.18
CA VAL A 72 -3.79 -9.51 37.79
C VAL A 72 -4.32 -10.74 37.06
N LYS A 73 -4.34 -11.90 37.72
CA LYS A 73 -4.85 -13.16 37.16
C LYS A 73 -6.32 -13.07 36.74
N GLU A 74 -7.13 -12.30 37.47
CA GLU A 74 -8.53 -12.06 37.10
C GLU A 74 -8.67 -11.21 35.82
N LYS A 75 -7.82 -10.19 35.65
CA LYS A 75 -7.91 -9.23 34.52
C LYS A 75 -7.18 -9.71 33.26
N ARG A 76 -6.21 -10.61 33.40
CA ARG A 76 -5.34 -11.11 32.33
C ARG A 76 -6.10 -11.72 31.14
N PRO A 77 -7.12 -12.58 31.31
CA PRO A 77 -7.83 -13.16 30.16
C PRO A 77 -8.49 -12.12 29.27
N ALA A 78 -9.03 -11.05 29.84
CA ALA A 78 -9.65 -9.96 29.09
C ALA A 78 -8.61 -9.15 28.30
N ILE A 79 -7.45 -8.89 28.90
CA ILE A 79 -6.32 -8.20 28.24
C ILE A 79 -5.80 -9.05 27.07
N GLU A 80 -5.58 -10.34 27.28
CA GLU A 80 -5.08 -11.26 26.25
C GLU A 80 -6.08 -11.43 25.10
N ALA A 81 -7.38 -11.57 25.39
CA ALA A 81 -8.41 -11.66 24.37
C ALA A 81 -8.46 -10.41 23.48
N ARG A 82 -8.44 -9.22 24.10
CA ARG A 82 -8.45 -7.94 23.37
C ARG A 82 -7.17 -7.72 22.59
N LEU A 83 -6.01 -8.08 23.15
CA LEU A 83 -4.73 -8.00 22.46
C LEU A 83 -4.72 -8.91 21.23
N ALA A 84 -5.19 -10.16 21.36
CA ALA A 84 -5.27 -11.10 20.25
C ALA A 84 -6.23 -10.64 19.14
N GLU A 85 -7.33 -9.98 19.50
CA GLU A 85 -8.26 -9.36 18.55
C GLU A 85 -7.56 -8.23 17.78
N LEU A 86 -6.95 -7.27 18.47
CA LEU A 86 -6.28 -6.14 17.84
C LEU A 86 -5.08 -6.55 16.97
N GLU A 87 -4.29 -7.53 17.41
CA GLU A 87 -3.20 -8.08 16.58
C GLU A 87 -3.73 -8.81 15.34
N ARG A 88 -4.89 -9.46 15.44
CA ARG A 88 -5.53 -10.07 14.28
C ARG A 88 -6.02 -9.00 13.31
N ASP A 89 -6.61 -7.91 13.81
CA ASP A 89 -7.06 -6.80 12.97
C ASP A 89 -5.90 -6.11 12.26
N GLU A 90 -4.79 -5.87 12.96
CA GLU A 90 -3.55 -5.35 12.37
C GLU A 90 -3.06 -6.26 11.23
N ARG A 91 -2.94 -7.57 11.49
CA ARG A 91 -2.52 -8.57 10.49
C ARG A 91 -3.49 -8.63 9.31
N ASN A 92 -4.80 -8.64 9.56
CA ASN A 92 -5.82 -8.65 8.51
C ASN A 92 -5.72 -7.41 7.62
N GLY A 93 -5.41 -6.25 8.20
CA GLY A 93 -5.15 -5.01 7.47
C GLY A 93 -3.97 -5.15 6.51
N VAL A 94 -2.85 -5.70 7.01
CA VAL A 94 -1.66 -5.99 6.20
C VAL A 94 -1.98 -6.98 5.09
N ASP A 95 -2.55 -8.14 5.44
CA ASP A 95 -2.91 -9.19 4.48
C ASP A 95 -3.83 -8.67 3.37
N ARG A 96 -4.80 -7.80 3.72
CA ARG A 96 -5.69 -7.18 2.73
C ARG A 96 -4.90 -6.30 1.76
N GLN A 97 -4.01 -5.44 2.26
CA GLN A 97 -3.23 -4.56 1.39
C GLN A 97 -2.26 -5.34 0.51
N GLU A 98 -1.61 -6.38 1.05
CA GLU A 98 -0.75 -7.27 0.28
C GLU A 98 -1.50 -7.98 -0.85
N ARG A 99 -2.73 -8.45 -0.59
CA ARG A 99 -3.57 -9.07 -1.63
C ARG A 99 -3.93 -8.08 -2.74
N ILE A 100 -4.29 -6.85 -2.41
CA ILE A 100 -4.63 -5.83 -3.41
C ILE A 100 -3.39 -5.47 -4.23
N PHE A 101 -2.24 -5.30 -3.57
CA PHE A 101 -0.98 -5.00 -4.25
C PHE A 101 -0.55 -6.13 -5.19
N ASN A 102 -0.58 -7.39 -4.72
CA ASN A 102 -0.24 -8.55 -5.54
C ASN A 102 -1.22 -8.71 -6.72
N GLY A 103 -2.53 -8.55 -6.47
CA GLY A 103 -3.53 -8.56 -7.54
C GLY A 103 -3.31 -7.43 -8.56
N THR A 104 -2.80 -6.28 -8.13
CA THR A 104 -2.41 -5.18 -9.03
C THR A 104 -1.24 -5.58 -9.91
N LEU A 105 -0.19 -6.20 -9.35
CA LEU A 105 0.96 -6.70 -10.12
C LEU A 105 0.55 -7.77 -11.14
N ASP A 106 -0.29 -8.71 -10.73
CA ASP A 106 -0.82 -9.77 -11.58
C ASP A 106 -1.63 -9.18 -12.74
N PHE A 107 -2.51 -8.22 -12.45
CA PHE A 107 -3.29 -7.51 -13.46
C PHE A 107 -2.39 -6.79 -14.48
N LEU A 108 -1.39 -6.05 -14.02
CA LEU A 108 -0.46 -5.32 -14.90
C LEU A 108 0.41 -6.26 -15.75
N CYS A 109 0.78 -7.43 -15.22
CA CYS A 109 1.45 -8.47 -15.98
C CYS A 109 0.54 -9.08 -17.05
N TRP A 110 -0.70 -9.39 -16.68
CA TRP A 110 -1.70 -9.95 -17.58
C TRP A 110 -2.04 -9.00 -18.74
N GLU A 111 -2.16 -7.70 -18.45
CA GLU A 111 -2.30 -6.63 -19.45
C GLU A 111 -1.02 -6.42 -20.29
N GLY A 112 0.09 -7.09 -19.95
CA GLY A 112 1.36 -6.99 -20.65
C GLY A 112 2.01 -5.61 -20.54
N LEU A 113 1.67 -4.83 -19.52
CA LEU A 113 2.25 -3.50 -19.26
C LEU A 113 3.57 -3.61 -18.50
N ILE A 114 3.66 -4.61 -17.62
CA ILE A 114 4.88 -5.05 -16.96
C ILE A 114 5.09 -6.54 -17.24
N ARG A 115 6.27 -7.06 -16.91
CA ARG A 115 6.57 -8.49 -16.90
C ARG A 115 7.34 -8.87 -15.65
N HIS A 116 7.07 -10.07 -15.14
CA HIS A 116 7.86 -10.66 -14.07
C HIS A 116 9.20 -11.17 -14.61
N CYS A 117 10.27 -10.98 -13.85
CA CYS A 117 11.64 -11.41 -14.12
C CYS A 117 12.25 -11.98 -12.84
N ASP A 118 13.35 -12.73 -12.93
CA ASP A 118 13.96 -13.38 -11.75
C ASP A 118 14.32 -12.40 -10.62
N ASN A 119 14.65 -11.15 -10.97
CA ASN A 119 15.06 -10.10 -10.02
C ASN A 119 13.98 -9.03 -9.79
N GLY A 120 12.71 -9.31 -10.10
CA GLY A 120 11.58 -8.42 -9.85
C GLY A 120 10.72 -8.16 -11.08
N TYR A 121 10.36 -6.91 -11.32
CA TYR A 121 9.46 -6.54 -12.42
C TYR A 121 10.14 -5.60 -13.39
N GLN A 122 9.73 -5.68 -14.65
CA GLN A 122 10.22 -4.82 -15.71
C GLN A 122 9.04 -4.24 -16.48
N LEU A 123 9.10 -2.94 -16.78
CA LEU A 123 8.16 -2.32 -17.70
C LEU A 123 8.36 -2.86 -19.13
N THR A 124 7.27 -3.22 -19.81
CA THR A 124 7.35 -3.68 -21.21
C THR A 124 7.41 -2.50 -22.17
N ALA A 125 7.72 -2.77 -23.46
CA ALA A 125 7.62 -1.75 -24.50
C ALA A 125 6.18 -1.18 -24.62
N LYS A 126 5.15 -2.01 -24.40
CA LYS A 126 3.74 -1.58 -24.37
C LYS A 126 3.52 -0.60 -23.21
N GLY A 127 3.91 -0.97 -21.99
CA GLY A 127 3.80 -0.12 -20.81
C GLY A 127 4.55 1.20 -20.96
N PHE A 128 5.80 1.15 -21.41
CA PHE A 128 6.61 2.35 -21.65
C PHE A 128 6.00 3.27 -22.71
N SER A 129 5.46 2.70 -23.80
CA SER A 129 4.78 3.47 -24.83
C SER A 129 3.52 4.16 -24.30
N HIS A 130 2.70 3.44 -23.51
CA HIS A 130 1.46 3.99 -22.95
C HIS A 130 1.72 5.08 -21.90
N LEU A 131 2.81 4.98 -21.13
CA LEU A 131 3.22 6.01 -20.19
C LEU A 131 3.77 7.28 -20.87
N ASN A 132 4.34 7.14 -22.07
CA ASN A 132 4.84 8.26 -22.88
C ASN A 132 3.79 8.84 -23.84
N LYS A 133 2.67 8.15 -24.08
CA LYS A 133 1.59 8.62 -24.95
C LYS A 133 0.57 9.42 -24.15
N SER A 134 0.13 10.54 -24.72
CA SER A 134 -1.06 11.27 -24.29
C SER A 134 -2.02 11.38 -25.46
N PHE A 135 -3.29 11.05 -25.25
CA PHE A 135 -4.31 11.13 -26.29
C PHE A 135 -5.14 12.40 -26.09
N LYS A 136 -5.22 13.25 -27.12
CA LYS A 136 -6.13 14.40 -27.17
C LYS A 136 -6.80 14.44 -28.53
N GLY A 137 -8.13 14.27 -28.57
CA GLY A 137 -8.91 14.36 -29.82
C GLY A 137 -8.55 13.32 -30.89
N GLY A 138 -8.03 12.14 -30.50
CA GLY A 138 -7.61 11.09 -31.45
C GLY A 138 -6.16 11.22 -31.94
N GLU A 139 -5.43 12.27 -31.52
CA GLU A 139 -4.02 12.47 -31.85
C GLU A 139 -3.11 12.23 -30.63
N ILE A 140 -1.86 11.84 -30.89
CA ILE A 140 -0.81 11.75 -29.86
C ILE A 140 -0.33 13.17 -29.57
N ALA A 141 -0.58 13.68 -28.36
CA ALA A 141 -0.15 15.01 -27.95
C ALA A 141 1.38 15.08 -27.75
N GLY A 142 1.94 16.30 -27.82
CA GLY A 142 3.39 16.57 -27.78
C GLY A 142 4.08 16.25 -26.44
N GLU A 143 5.41 16.32 -26.43
CA GLU A 143 6.30 15.81 -25.36
C GLU A 143 6.03 16.28 -23.91
N ASN A 144 5.26 17.36 -23.71
CA ASN A 144 4.97 17.92 -22.38
C ASN A 144 3.78 17.28 -21.65
N ASP A 145 2.97 16.43 -22.32
CA ASP A 145 1.72 15.88 -21.76
C ASP A 145 1.81 14.40 -21.34
N LYS A 146 3.02 13.87 -21.13
CA LYS A 146 3.20 12.43 -20.83
C LYS A 146 2.51 12.02 -19.53
N ASN A 147 1.80 10.89 -19.57
CA ASN A 147 1.12 10.29 -18.41
C ASN A 147 2.09 10.11 -17.22
N ILE A 148 3.33 9.69 -17.48
CA ILE A 148 4.34 9.53 -16.43
C ILE A 148 4.69 10.83 -15.70
N SER A 149 4.74 11.96 -16.41
CA SER A 149 5.05 13.27 -15.82
C SER A 149 3.97 13.67 -14.81
N VAL A 150 2.70 13.34 -15.11
CA VAL A 150 1.58 13.56 -14.19
C VAL A 150 1.71 12.65 -12.96
N LEU A 151 2.01 11.37 -13.13
CA LEU A 151 2.17 10.44 -12.00
C LEU A 151 3.30 10.89 -11.05
N LYS A 152 4.46 11.28 -11.60
CA LYS A 152 5.59 11.79 -10.81
C LYS A 152 5.21 13.03 -10.02
N ALA A 153 4.54 14.00 -10.67
CA ALA A 153 4.11 15.22 -10.01
C ALA A 153 3.12 14.97 -8.86
N VAL A 154 2.26 13.94 -8.97
CA VAL A 154 1.34 13.56 -7.89
C VAL A 154 2.10 13.02 -6.67
N PHE A 155 3.11 12.16 -6.87
CA PHE A 155 3.89 11.62 -5.76
C PHE A 155 4.85 12.65 -5.14
N GLU A 156 5.44 13.56 -5.93
CA GLU A 156 6.28 14.66 -5.43
C GLU A 156 5.51 15.66 -4.56
N LYS A 157 4.24 15.94 -4.91
CA LYS A 157 3.39 16.93 -4.20
C LYS A 157 2.47 16.31 -3.14
N SER A 158 2.66 15.03 -2.84
CA SER A 158 1.76 14.26 -1.96
C SER A 158 1.64 14.82 -0.53
N SER A 159 2.61 15.62 -0.06
CA SER A 159 2.54 16.32 1.23
C SER A 159 1.64 17.57 1.22
N GLU A 160 1.34 18.14 0.05
CA GLU A 160 0.62 19.42 -0.11
C GLU A 160 -0.79 19.25 -0.72
N THR A 161 -1.06 18.13 -1.39
CA THR A 161 -2.31 17.89 -2.12
C THR A 161 -3.23 16.96 -1.33
N SER A 162 -4.54 17.23 -1.29
CA SER A 162 -5.48 16.31 -0.64
C SER A 162 -5.46 14.94 -1.32
N LEU A 163 -5.40 13.87 -0.53
CA LEU A 163 -5.31 12.49 -1.01
C LEU A 163 -6.38 12.19 -2.08
N GLN A 164 -7.62 12.64 -1.87
CA GLN A 164 -8.72 12.45 -2.83
C GLN A 164 -8.45 13.07 -4.22
N VAL A 165 -7.85 14.26 -4.28
CA VAL A 165 -7.52 14.92 -5.55
C VAL A 165 -6.38 14.17 -6.26
N ALA A 166 -5.40 13.69 -5.49
CA ALA A 166 -4.32 12.85 -6.00
C ALA A 166 -4.87 11.53 -6.59
N VAL A 167 -5.77 10.85 -5.87
CA VAL A 167 -6.42 9.62 -6.35
C VAL A 167 -7.21 9.85 -7.64
N GLY A 168 -8.08 10.88 -7.68
CA GLY A 168 -8.86 11.16 -8.89
C GLY A 168 -7.99 11.45 -10.12
N THR A 169 -6.85 12.11 -9.92
CA THR A 169 -5.86 12.35 -10.97
C THR A 169 -5.21 11.04 -11.43
N ILE A 170 -4.80 10.19 -10.48
CA ILE A 170 -4.19 8.88 -10.76
C ILE A 170 -5.15 7.98 -11.55
N VAL A 171 -6.41 7.87 -11.12
CA VAL A 171 -7.45 7.08 -11.80
C VAL A 171 -7.59 7.52 -13.25
N ASN A 172 -7.68 8.84 -13.50
CA ASN A 172 -7.78 9.40 -14.84
C ASN A 172 -6.55 9.15 -15.72
N VAL A 173 -5.35 9.07 -15.13
CA VAL A 173 -4.14 8.72 -15.88
C VAL A 173 -4.13 7.23 -16.20
N LEU A 174 -4.54 6.39 -15.25
CA LEU A 174 -4.55 4.94 -15.44
C LEU A 174 -5.55 4.48 -16.48
N THR A 175 -6.75 5.07 -16.55
CA THR A 175 -7.71 4.74 -17.62
C THR A 175 -7.09 4.97 -19.00
N LYS A 176 -6.35 6.07 -19.18
CA LYS A 176 -5.60 6.36 -20.41
C LYS A 176 -4.47 5.37 -20.67
N VAL A 177 -3.70 5.01 -19.64
CA VAL A 177 -2.60 4.02 -19.76
C VAL A 177 -3.15 2.63 -20.08
N LEU A 178 -4.32 2.27 -19.57
CA LEU A 178 -4.98 0.99 -19.85
C LEU A 178 -5.70 0.98 -21.22
N GLY A 179 -5.92 2.15 -21.83
CA GLY A 179 -6.61 2.27 -23.11
C GLY A 179 -8.13 2.24 -22.99
N TYR A 180 -8.68 2.48 -21.80
CA TYR A 180 -10.11 2.72 -21.60
C TYR A 180 -10.37 4.22 -21.81
N SER A 181 -10.98 4.55 -22.96
CA SER A 181 -11.41 5.90 -23.34
C SER A 181 -12.87 5.92 -23.71
#